data_AF-A0A966ETL9-F1
#
_entry.id   AF-A0A966ETL9-F1
#
_cell.length_a   1.000
_cell.length_b   1.000
_cell.length_c   1.000
_cell.angle_alpha   90.00
_cell.angle_beta   90.00
_cell.angle_gamma   90.00
#
_symmetry.space_group_name_H-M   'P 1'
#
loop_
_entity.id
_entity.type
_entity.pdbx_description
1 polymer ?
#
loop_
_entity_poly.entity_id
_entity_poly.type
_entity_poly.pdbx_seq_one_letter_code
_entity_poly.pdbx_strand_id
1 'polypeptide(L)'
;MKTLVMQAHPLDESFSTALLQAVRQTLESSGISPTVIRLAQGEEPDLSRANFEHVIAVCPTWWGSPPAILLDWLQRTLAPYVDGNQPASCSPLRLVRRLSVVTSHGSSRLINRLQGEPGRQTWSRVVVPCCHPEVKFEWISLYKIDRSTPEQRATFLDDVSSRFTSGRVPA
;
A
#
# COMPACT_ATOMS: atom_id res chain seq x y z
N MET A 1 -5.42 13.65 9.68
CA MET A 1 -5.83 12.38 9.05
C MET A 1 -5.01 11.27 9.69
N LYS A 2 -5.65 10.27 10.29
CA LYS A 2 -4.91 9.12 10.86
C LYS A 2 -4.42 8.20 9.74
N THR A 3 -3.10 8.04 9.65
CA THR A 3 -2.46 7.29 8.55
C THR A 3 -1.75 6.04 9.06
N LEU A 4 -2.04 4.91 8.44
CA LEU A 4 -1.33 3.65 8.61
C LEU A 4 -0.42 3.41 7.41
N VAL A 5 0.85 3.12 7.64
CA VAL A 5 1.81 2.71 6.62
C VAL A 5 2.27 1.30 6.94
N MET A 6 1.90 0.33 6.11
CA MET A 6 2.30 -1.06 6.26
C MET A 6 3.38 -1.41 5.25
N GLN A 7 4.51 -1.92 5.71
CA GLN A 7 5.58 -2.41 4.87
C GLN A 7 5.66 -3.95 4.93
N ALA A 8 5.78 -4.58 3.77
CA ALA A 8 5.98 -6.02 3.67
C ALA A 8 7.29 -6.34 2.92
N HIS A 9 8.43 -6.20 3.61
CA HIS A 9 9.73 -6.59 3.07
C HIS A 9 10.66 -7.08 4.18
N PRO A 10 11.31 -8.26 4.05
CA PRO A 10 12.11 -8.86 5.12
C PRO A 10 13.49 -8.20 5.31
N LEU A 11 14.05 -7.62 4.25
CA LEU A 11 15.37 -6.99 4.32
C LEU A 11 15.26 -5.50 4.70
N ASP A 12 16.10 -5.07 5.64
CA ASP A 12 16.27 -3.67 6.02
C ASP A 12 16.89 -2.86 4.88
N GLU A 13 17.94 -3.38 4.24
CA GLU A 13 18.56 -2.76 3.07
C GLU A 13 17.85 -3.19 1.79
N SER A 14 16.74 -2.53 1.48
CA SER A 14 15.98 -2.79 0.26
C SER A 14 15.39 -1.52 -0.33
N PHE A 15 15.05 -1.57 -1.62
CA PHE A 15 14.31 -0.46 -2.24
C PHE A 15 12.92 -0.27 -1.61
N SER A 16 12.29 -1.35 -1.15
CA SER A 16 11.02 -1.25 -0.40
C SER A 16 11.19 -0.53 0.94
N THR A 17 12.36 -0.60 1.58
CA THR A 17 12.68 0.18 2.78
C THR A 17 12.96 1.63 2.43
N ALA A 18 13.67 1.92 1.34
CA ALA A 18 13.83 3.27 0.85
C ALA A 18 12.48 3.95 0.57
N LEU A 19 11.54 3.22 -0.06
CA LEU A 19 10.17 3.69 -0.29
C LEU A 19 9.41 3.97 1.02
N LEU A 20 9.53 3.07 2.01
CA LEU A 20 8.94 3.28 3.33
C LEU A 20 9.47 4.56 3.97
N GLN A 21 10.80 4.77 3.96
CA GLN A 21 11.42 5.95 4.55
C GLN A 21 10.98 7.23 3.83
N ALA A 22 10.95 7.24 2.50
CA ALA A 22 10.49 8.38 1.71
C ALA A 22 9.03 8.76 2.04
N VAL A 23 8.13 7.77 2.10
CA VAL A 23 6.73 7.97 2.49
C VAL A 23 6.64 8.52 3.91
N ARG A 24 7.32 7.89 4.87
CA ARG A 24 7.31 8.29 6.27
C ARG A 24 7.81 9.73 6.46
N GLN A 25 8.98 10.04 5.92
CA GLN A 25 9.59 11.37 6.03
C GLN A 25 8.71 12.46 5.40
N THR A 26 8.07 12.16 4.27
CA THR A 26 7.15 13.10 3.60
C THR A 26 5.90 13.37 4.43
N LEU A 27 5.33 12.32 5.05
CA LEU A 27 4.17 12.48 5.93
C LEU A 27 4.54 13.27 7.18
N GLU A 28 5.67 12.94 7.82
CA GLU A 28 6.15 13.62 9.02
C GLU A 28 6.46 15.10 8.75
N SER A 29 7.10 15.43 7.62
CA SER A 29 7.35 16.82 7.21
C SER A 29 6.07 17.59 6.87
N SER A 30 5.00 16.88 6.52
CA SER A 30 3.66 17.42 6.33
C SER A 30 2.84 17.51 7.63
N GLY A 31 3.43 17.23 8.80
CA GLY A 31 2.76 17.27 10.10
C GLY A 31 1.84 16.07 10.38
N ILE A 32 1.95 14.99 9.60
CA ILE A 32 1.24 13.73 9.82
C ILE A 32 2.21 12.74 10.46
N SER A 33 1.93 12.28 11.68
CA SER A 33 2.68 11.17 12.30
C SER A 33 2.02 9.84 11.94
N PRO A 34 2.55 9.08 10.97
CA PRO A 34 1.95 7.80 10.59
C PRO A 34 2.20 6.73 11.66
N THR A 35 1.24 5.82 11.82
CA THR A 35 1.51 4.51 12.43
C THR A 35 2.22 3.65 11.38
N VAL A 36 3.45 3.24 11.64
CA VAL A 36 4.23 2.40 10.74
C VAL A 36 4.24 0.97 11.27
N ILE A 37 3.94 0.01 10.39
CA ILE A 37 3.94 -1.42 10.71
C ILE A 37 4.79 -2.16 9.68
N ARG A 38 5.81 -2.87 10.14
CA ARG A 38 6.66 -3.75 9.32
C ARG A 38 6.25 -5.21 9.50
N LEU A 39 5.28 -5.64 8.70
CA LEU A 39 4.68 -6.99 8.78
C LEU A 39 5.74 -8.10 8.70
N ALA A 40 6.74 -7.94 7.83
CA ALA A 40 7.81 -8.92 7.66
C ALA A 40 8.80 -8.99 8.84
N GLN A 41 8.70 -8.06 9.80
CA GLN A 41 9.46 -8.05 11.05
C GLN A 41 8.62 -8.52 12.25
N GLY A 42 7.42 -9.07 12.00
CA GLY A 42 6.52 -9.59 13.04
C GLY A 42 5.66 -8.53 13.72
N GLU A 43 5.63 -7.30 13.20
CA GLU A 43 4.73 -6.26 13.69
C GLU A 43 3.33 -6.46 13.11
N GLU A 44 2.29 -6.14 13.89
CA GLU A 44 0.87 -6.29 13.51
C GLU A 44 0.10 -5.02 13.87
N PRO A 45 -0.78 -4.50 12.98
CA PRO A 45 -1.60 -3.35 13.30
C PRO A 45 -2.73 -3.75 14.27
N ASP A 46 -2.89 -3.02 15.36
CA ASP A 46 -4.07 -3.14 16.21
C ASP A 46 -5.26 -2.43 15.56
N LEU A 47 -6.13 -3.22 14.92
CA LEU A 47 -7.33 -2.72 14.26
C LEU A 47 -8.51 -2.49 15.22
N SER A 48 -8.46 -3.04 16.44
CA SER A 48 -9.58 -2.97 17.39
C SER A 48 -9.86 -1.54 17.88
N ARG A 49 -8.86 -0.67 17.80
CA ARG A 49 -8.92 0.75 18.20
C ARG A 49 -8.56 1.69 17.04
N ALA A 50 -8.40 1.13 15.84
CA ALA A 50 -7.94 1.88 14.68
C ALA A 50 -9.09 2.59 13.98
N ASN A 51 -8.94 3.91 13.80
CA ASN A 51 -9.77 4.74 12.95
C ASN A 51 -8.92 5.39 11.85
N PHE A 52 -8.15 4.58 11.14
CA PHE A 52 -7.32 5.05 10.03
C PHE A 52 -8.20 5.55 8.88
N GLU A 53 -7.84 6.70 8.35
CA GLU A 53 -8.50 7.35 7.21
C GLU A 53 -7.67 7.18 5.93
N HIS A 54 -6.36 6.94 6.07
CA HIS A 54 -5.44 6.66 4.97
C HIS A 54 -4.62 5.41 5.29
N VAL A 55 -4.69 4.42 4.41
CA VAL A 55 -3.83 3.24 4.46
C VAL A 55 -2.87 3.28 3.28
N ILE A 56 -1.58 3.11 3.57
CA ILE A 56 -0.51 3.04 2.59
C ILE A 56 0.17 1.68 2.71
N ALA A 57 0.13 0.88 1.65
CA ALA A 57 0.89 -0.36 1.58
C ALA A 57 2.18 -0.14 0.78
N VAL A 58 3.33 -0.48 1.36
CA VAL A 58 4.65 -0.41 0.72
C VAL A 58 5.21 -1.82 0.62
N CYS A 59 5.21 -2.37 -0.60
CA CYS A 59 5.67 -3.75 -0.80
C CYS A 59 6.11 -3.98 -2.24
N PRO A 60 7.08 -4.87 -2.50
CA PRO A 60 7.32 -5.35 -3.86
C PRO A 60 6.11 -6.16 -4.36
N THR A 61 5.98 -6.34 -5.67
CA THR A 61 5.05 -7.31 -6.24
C THR A 61 5.79 -8.61 -6.52
N TRP A 62 5.37 -9.70 -5.87
CA TRP A 62 5.94 -11.04 -6.02
C TRP A 62 4.90 -11.98 -6.63
N TRP A 63 5.30 -12.69 -7.69
CA TRP A 63 4.41 -13.61 -8.42
C TRP A 63 3.08 -12.95 -8.85
N GLY A 64 3.12 -11.66 -9.17
CA GLY A 64 1.95 -10.89 -9.59
C GLY A 64 1.05 -10.41 -8.45
N SER A 65 1.39 -10.62 -7.19
CA SER A 65 0.58 -10.24 -6.01
C SER A 65 1.43 -9.59 -4.90
N PRO A 66 0.84 -9.06 -3.82
CA PRO A 66 1.60 -8.66 -2.64
C PRO A 66 2.35 -9.84 -2.01
N PRO A 67 3.42 -9.60 -1.22
CA PRO A 67 4.12 -10.64 -0.50
C PRO A 67 3.19 -11.44 0.41
N ALA A 68 3.47 -12.73 0.59
CA ALA A 68 2.59 -13.65 1.33
C ALA A 68 2.19 -13.14 2.71
N ILE A 69 3.10 -12.49 3.45
CA ILE A 69 2.81 -11.94 4.79
C ILE A 69 1.74 -10.84 4.76
N LEU A 70 1.73 -10.00 3.71
CA LEU A 70 0.71 -8.98 3.53
C LEU A 70 -0.60 -9.59 3.03
N LEU A 71 -0.52 -10.59 2.15
CA LEU A 71 -1.70 -11.31 1.68
C LEU A 71 -2.40 -12.06 2.82
N ASP A 72 -1.64 -12.73 3.69
CA ASP A 72 -2.14 -13.39 4.90
C ASP A 72 -2.86 -12.41 5.82
N TRP A 73 -2.23 -11.26 6.10
CA TRP A 73 -2.86 -10.20 6.89
C TRP A 73 -4.18 -9.73 6.29
N LEU A 74 -4.21 -9.49 4.97
CA LEU A 74 -5.42 -9.08 4.25
C LEU A 74 -6.51 -10.15 4.37
N GLN A 75 -6.16 -11.43 4.21
CA GLN A 75 -7.12 -12.54 4.33
C GLN A 75 -7.69 -12.64 5.73
N ARG A 76 -6.86 -12.69 6.78
CA ARG A 76 -7.33 -12.75 8.17
C ARG A 76 -8.19 -11.56 8.55
N THR A 77 -7.83 -10.38 8.05
CA THR A 77 -8.50 -9.12 8.39
C THR A 77 -9.81 -8.93 7.63
N LEU A 78 -9.86 -9.32 6.35
CA LEU A 78 -10.95 -8.93 5.44
C LEU A 78 -11.86 -10.08 5.01
N ALA A 79 -11.46 -11.34 5.17
CA ALA A 79 -12.25 -12.50 4.70
C ALA A 79 -13.71 -12.46 5.14
N PRO A 80 -14.08 -12.18 6.41
CA PRO A 80 -15.49 -12.14 6.81
C PRO A 80 -16.34 -11.15 6.01
N TYR A 81 -15.75 -10.03 5.57
CA TYR A 81 -16.44 -8.97 4.84
C TYR A 81 -16.46 -9.21 3.33
N VAL A 82 -15.42 -9.88 2.81
CA VAL A 82 -15.32 -10.27 1.39
C VAL A 82 -16.26 -11.43 1.08
N ASP A 83 -16.36 -12.42 1.98
CA ASP A 83 -17.20 -13.60 1.79
C ASP A 83 -18.69 -13.34 2.05
N GLY A 84 -19.04 -12.14 2.53
CA GLY A 84 -20.41 -11.74 2.86
C GLY A 84 -20.91 -12.25 4.21
N ASN A 85 -20.05 -12.87 5.02
CA ASN A 85 -20.38 -13.30 6.39
C ASN A 85 -20.63 -12.11 7.33
N GLN A 86 -20.01 -10.96 7.04
CA GLN A 86 -20.26 -9.69 7.72
C GLN A 86 -20.48 -8.56 6.71
N PRO A 87 -21.32 -7.55 7.02
CA PRO A 87 -21.51 -6.41 6.13
C PRO A 87 -20.22 -5.61 5.94
N ALA A 88 -19.90 -5.19 4.71
CA ALA A 88 -18.74 -4.34 4.43
C ALA A 88 -18.76 -3.00 5.19
N SER A 89 -19.92 -2.54 5.68
CA SER A 89 -20.03 -1.38 6.58
C SER A 89 -19.44 -1.59 7.96
N CYS A 90 -19.19 -2.83 8.35
CA CYS A 90 -18.54 -3.19 9.62
C CYS A 90 -17.06 -3.52 9.44
N SER A 91 -16.52 -3.41 8.22
CA SER A 91 -15.10 -3.66 7.94
C SER A 91 -14.20 -2.77 8.80
N PRO A 92 -13.07 -3.29 9.30
CA PRO A 92 -12.09 -2.49 10.03
C PRO A 92 -11.47 -1.38 9.16
N LEU A 93 -11.57 -1.49 7.83
CA LEU A 93 -11.09 -0.48 6.89
C LEU A 93 -12.19 0.51 6.46
N ARG A 94 -13.40 0.44 7.02
CA ARG A 94 -14.55 1.23 6.56
C ARG A 94 -14.32 2.75 6.61
N LEU A 95 -13.47 3.24 7.51
CA LEU A 95 -13.14 4.66 7.64
C LEU A 95 -12.07 5.14 6.64
N VAL A 96 -11.42 4.22 5.94
CA VAL A 96 -10.35 4.52 4.99
C VAL A 96 -10.93 5.21 3.76
N ARG A 97 -10.62 6.51 3.60
CA ARG A 97 -11.01 7.36 2.47
C ARG A 97 -9.91 7.49 1.43
N ARG A 98 -8.67 7.13 1.77
CA ARG A 98 -7.56 7.05 0.82
C ARG A 98 -6.81 5.74 0.99
N LEU A 99 -6.59 5.02 -0.10
CA LEU A 99 -5.84 3.77 -0.14
C LEU A 99 -4.74 3.92 -1.18
N SER A 100 -3.48 3.92 -0.77
CA SER A 100 -2.33 4.05 -1.67
C SER A 100 -1.48 2.79 -1.60
N VAL A 101 -1.09 2.26 -2.76
CA VAL A 101 -0.15 1.13 -2.84
C VAL A 101 1.09 1.61 -3.57
N VAL A 102 2.25 1.51 -2.91
CA VAL A 102 3.56 1.83 -3.45
C VAL A 102 4.31 0.52 -3.66
N THR A 103 4.60 0.18 -4.92
CA THR A 103 5.16 -1.11 -5.28
C THR A 103 6.23 -1.04 -6.35
N SER A 104 6.93 -2.16 -6.54
CA SER A 104 7.92 -2.36 -7.59
C SER A 104 7.75 -3.73 -8.24
N HIS A 105 7.94 -3.81 -9.55
CA HIS A 105 7.86 -5.04 -10.35
C HIS A 105 9.19 -5.26 -11.08
N GLY A 106 9.63 -6.51 -11.14
CA GLY A 106 10.72 -6.92 -12.05
C GLY A 106 10.30 -6.92 -13.52
N SER A 107 9.03 -7.21 -13.81
CA SER A 107 8.47 -7.23 -15.16
C SER A 107 8.08 -5.83 -15.68
N SER A 108 7.88 -5.72 -16.99
CA SER A 108 7.41 -4.49 -17.62
C SER A 108 5.92 -4.26 -17.38
N ARG A 109 5.47 -3.01 -17.48
CA ARG A 109 4.04 -2.66 -17.38
C ARG A 109 3.17 -3.41 -18.40
N LEU A 110 3.69 -3.62 -19.62
CA LEU A 110 2.97 -4.36 -20.67
C LEU A 110 2.70 -5.81 -20.25
N ILE A 111 3.70 -6.50 -19.70
CA ILE A 111 3.54 -7.89 -19.26
C ILE A 111 2.53 -7.98 -18.10
N ASN A 112 2.62 -7.09 -17.11
CA ASN A 112 1.65 -7.05 -16.01
C ASN A 112 0.23 -6.81 -16.53
N ARG A 113 0.06 -5.92 -17.53
CA ARG A 113 -1.25 -5.66 -18.16
C ARG A 113 -1.79 -6.88 -18.90
N LEU A 114 -0.95 -7.59 -19.65
CA LEU A 114 -1.35 -8.82 -20.34
C LEU A 114 -1.76 -9.94 -19.38
N GLN A 115 -1.15 -9.98 -18.20
CA GLN A 115 -1.52 -10.90 -17.11
C GLN A 115 -2.76 -10.45 -16.33
N GLY A 116 -3.34 -9.29 -16.67
CA GLY A 116 -4.53 -8.75 -16.02
C GLY A 116 -4.26 -7.96 -14.73
N GLU A 117 -3.01 -7.68 -14.37
CA GLU A 117 -2.61 -6.94 -13.16
C GLU A 117 -3.20 -7.53 -11.85
N PRO A 118 -3.03 -8.85 -11.57
CA PRO A 118 -3.72 -9.53 -10.46
C PRO A 118 -3.48 -8.87 -9.09
N GLY A 119 -2.27 -8.38 -8.84
CA GLY A 119 -1.92 -7.66 -7.62
C GLY A 119 -2.72 -6.38 -7.48
N ARG A 120 -2.79 -5.56 -8.54
CA ARG A 120 -3.62 -4.35 -8.54
C ARG A 120 -5.10 -4.69 -8.36
N GLN A 121 -5.58 -5.76 -9.01
CA GLN A 121 -6.95 -6.22 -8.86
C GLN A 121 -7.28 -6.65 -7.43
N THR A 122 -6.33 -7.29 -6.72
CA THR A 122 -6.50 -7.64 -5.31
C THR A 122 -6.85 -6.39 -4.49
N TRP A 123 -6.11 -5.30 -4.68
CA TRP A 123 -6.42 -4.04 -3.99
C TRP A 123 -7.73 -3.41 -4.49
N SER A 124 -7.89 -3.24 -5.81
CA SER A 124 -9.03 -2.48 -6.34
C SER A 124 -10.38 -3.22 -6.30
N ARG A 125 -10.37 -4.55 -6.29
CA ARG A 125 -11.60 -5.38 -6.34
C ARG A 125 -11.91 -6.09 -5.03
N VAL A 126 -10.93 -6.28 -4.15
CA VAL A 126 -11.14 -6.98 -2.86
C VAL A 126 -11.01 -6.01 -1.70
N VAL A 127 -9.94 -5.21 -1.64
CA VAL A 127 -9.69 -4.29 -0.50
C VAL A 127 -10.55 -3.03 -0.58
N VAL A 128 -10.66 -2.40 -1.76
CA VAL A 128 -11.45 -1.17 -1.96
C VAL A 128 -12.92 -1.32 -1.52
N PRO A 129 -13.65 -2.40 -1.86
CA PRO A 129 -15.02 -2.61 -1.36
C PRO A 129 -15.16 -2.68 0.17
N CYS A 130 -14.08 -3.01 0.87
CA CYS A 130 -14.03 -3.04 2.33
C CYS A 130 -13.74 -1.66 2.95
N CYS A 131 -13.46 -0.63 2.14
CA CYS A 131 -13.14 0.72 2.58
C CYS A 131 -14.37 1.64 2.62
N HIS A 132 -14.16 2.95 2.80
CA HIS A 132 -15.22 3.95 2.63
C HIS A 132 -15.78 3.91 1.20
N PRO A 133 -17.10 4.13 0.96
CA PRO A 133 -17.68 4.10 -0.39
C PRO A 133 -17.02 5.07 -1.40
N GLU A 134 -16.50 6.18 -0.89
CA GLU A 134 -15.80 7.21 -1.69
C GLU A 134 -14.27 7.10 -1.62
N VAL A 135 -13.73 5.92 -1.30
CA VAL A 135 -12.29 5.74 -1.17
C VAL A 135 -11.56 6.09 -2.48
N LYS A 136 -10.52 6.91 -2.36
CA LYS A 136 -9.60 7.20 -3.48
C LYS A 136 -8.47 6.17 -3.47
N PHE A 137 -8.44 5.34 -4.51
CA PHE A 137 -7.42 4.30 -4.69
C PHE A 137 -6.30 4.76 -5.63
N GLU A 138 -5.05 4.65 -5.16
CA GLU A 138 -3.85 4.99 -5.92
C GLU A 138 -2.91 3.79 -6.02
N TRP A 139 -2.46 3.48 -7.24
CA TRP A 139 -1.46 2.47 -7.53
C TRP A 139 -0.20 3.13 -8.09
N ILE A 140 0.87 3.13 -7.29
CA ILE A 140 2.14 3.81 -7.57
C ILE A 140 3.19 2.73 -7.74
N SER A 141 3.73 2.58 -8.96
CA SER A 141 4.50 1.39 -9.31
C SER A 141 5.73 1.71 -10.16
N LEU A 142 6.89 1.19 -9.73
CA LEU A 142 8.11 1.14 -10.53
C LEU A 142 8.17 -0.20 -11.27
N TYR A 143 8.34 -0.18 -12.59
CA TYR A 143 8.48 -1.38 -13.40
C TYR A 143 9.94 -1.60 -13.82
N LYS A 144 10.31 -2.85 -14.09
CA LYS A 144 11.67 -3.26 -14.47
C LYS A 144 12.74 -2.86 -13.43
N ILE A 145 12.44 -3.01 -12.14
CA ILE A 145 13.38 -2.63 -11.07
C ILE A 145 14.74 -3.34 -11.20
N ASP A 146 14.76 -4.60 -11.64
CA ASP A 146 16.00 -5.39 -11.82
C ASP A 146 16.94 -4.81 -12.89
N ARG A 147 16.42 -3.93 -13.76
CA ARG A 147 17.18 -3.25 -14.83
C ARG A 147 17.21 -1.74 -14.65
N SER A 148 16.75 -1.25 -13.49
CA SER A 148 16.70 0.18 -13.20
C SER A 148 18.08 0.72 -12.85
N THR A 149 18.35 1.96 -13.24
CA THR A 149 19.54 2.69 -12.77
C THR A 149 19.29 3.33 -11.40
N PRO A 150 20.35 3.69 -10.64
CA PRO A 150 20.19 4.45 -9.40
C PRO A 150 19.40 5.74 -9.59
N GLU A 151 19.60 6.45 -10.71
CA GLU A 151 18.92 7.71 -11.02
C GLU A 151 17.43 7.48 -11.23
N GLN A 152 17.04 6.43 -11.96
CA GLN A 152 15.63 6.07 -12.15
C GLN A 152 14.94 5.72 -10.83
N ARG A 153 15.66 5.03 -9.92
CA ARG A 153 15.14 4.73 -8.58
C ARG A 153 15.00 5.99 -7.74
N ALA A 154 15.96 6.91 -7.82
CA ALA A 154 15.89 8.21 -7.16
C ALA A 154 14.70 9.04 -7.66
N THR A 155 14.52 9.17 -8.98
CA THR A 155 13.35 9.85 -9.57
C THR A 155 12.04 9.23 -9.10
N PHE A 156 11.96 7.89 -8.99
CA PHE A 156 10.76 7.25 -8.48
C PHE A 156 10.51 7.55 -6.99
N LEU A 157 11.56 7.68 -6.16
CA LEU A 157 11.42 8.11 -4.77
C LEU A 157 10.89 9.54 -4.66
N ASP A 158 11.36 10.44 -5.53
CA ASP A 158 10.86 11.82 -5.62
C ASP A 158 9.39 11.85 -6.05
N ASP A 159 9.04 11.06 -7.08
CA ASP A 159 7.67 10.90 -7.54
C ASP A 159 6.75 10.41 -6.41
N VAL A 160 7.17 9.39 -5.65
CA VAL A 160 6.43 8.86 -4.49
C VAL A 160 6.25 9.93 -3.43
N SER A 161 7.32 10.66 -3.08
CA SER A 161 7.26 11.76 -2.09
C SER A 161 6.28 12.86 -2.54
N SER A 162 6.26 13.22 -3.82
CA SER A 162 5.32 14.20 -4.35
C SER A 162 3.84 13.81 -4.21
N ARG A 163 3.53 12.51 -4.13
CA ARG A 163 2.15 12.00 -3.94
C ARG A 163 1.62 12.21 -2.52
N PHE A 164 2.52 12.32 -1.56
CA PHE A 164 2.20 12.41 -0.12
C PHE A 164 2.49 13.79 0.48
N THR A 165 3.02 14.73 -0.31
CA THR A 165 3.15 16.12 0.10
C THR A 165 1.76 16.75 0.22
N SER A 166 1.47 17.40 1.36
CA SER A 166 0.21 18.10 1.59
C SER A 166 0.02 19.23 0.56
N GLY A 167 -0.93 19.06 -0.37
CA GLY A 167 -1.21 20.02 -1.44
C GLY A 167 -1.92 19.45 -2.66
N ARG A 168 -1.93 18.12 -2.83
CA ARG A 168 -2.83 17.41 -3.77
C ARG A 168 -3.80 16.55 -2.98
N VAL A 169 -4.83 17.18 -2.41
CA VAL A 169 -6.11 16.50 -2.27
C VAL A 169 -6.88 16.92 -3.51
N PRO A 170 -6.92 16.12 -4.60
CA PRO A 170 -7.94 16.38 -5.60
C PRO A 170 -9.27 16.29 -4.88
N ALA A 171 -10.15 17.28 -5.06
CA ALA A 171 -11.54 17.22 -4.64
C ALA A 171 -12.20 15.92 -5.13
#